data_AF-A0A0D8HLF0-F1
#
_entry.id   AF-A0A0D8HLF0-F1
#
_cell.length_a   1.000
_cell.length_b   1.000
_cell.length_c   1.000
_cell.angle_alpha   90.00
_cell.angle_beta   90.00
_cell.angle_gamma   90.00
#
_symmetry.space_group_name_H-M   'P 1'
#
loop_
_entity.id
_entity.type
_entity.pdbx_description
1 polymer ?
#
loop_
_entity_poly.entity_id
_entity_poly.type
_entity_poly.pdbx_seq_one_letter_code
_entity_poly.pdbx_strand_id
1 'polypeptide(L)'
;MNPFIETAKRIECMHNIRRLQQYLDGTLPEPSRRKTKAHLEVCRRCGLEATVYSDIKKALRQSAPEIDSVLLNELKLRGEQLRNQP
;
A
#
# COMPACT_ATOMS: atom_id res chain seq x y z
N MET A 1 20.10 -25.91 -10.06
CA MET A 1 19.47 -24.70 -9.49
C MET A 1 20.45 -23.54 -9.70
N ASN A 2 20.02 -22.37 -10.20
CA ASN A 2 20.94 -21.26 -10.50
C ASN A 2 20.89 -20.22 -9.35
N PRO A 3 22.00 -20.02 -8.60
CA PRO A 3 22.03 -19.16 -7.40
C PRO A 3 21.74 -17.68 -7.69
N PHE A 4 22.03 -17.20 -8.91
CA PHE A 4 21.73 -15.82 -9.30
C PHE A 4 20.22 -15.56 -9.41
N ILE A 5 19.46 -16.56 -9.87
CA ILE A 5 18.00 -16.46 -10.00
C ILE A 5 17.33 -16.40 -8.63
N GLU A 6 17.81 -17.18 -7.66
CA GLU A 6 17.24 -17.19 -6.31
C GLU A 6 17.50 -15.88 -5.56
N THR A 7 18.70 -15.33 -5.72
CA THR A 7 19.06 -14.04 -5.13
C THR A 7 18.19 -12.92 -5.69
N ALA A 8 17.99 -12.89 -7.02
CA ALA A 8 17.10 -11.95 -7.68
C ALA A 8 15.65 -12.07 -7.15
N LYS A 9 15.12 -13.28 -6.99
CA LYS A 9 13.78 -13.50 -6.41
C LYS A 9 13.66 -12.96 -4.97
N ARG A 10 14.68 -13.15 -4.13
CA ARG A 10 14.68 -12.59 -2.76
C ARG A 10 14.67 -11.06 -2.78
N ILE A 11 15.47 -10.45 -3.66
CA ILE A 11 15.50 -8.99 -3.82
C ILE A 11 14.12 -8.47 -4.26
N GLU A 12 13.47 -9.14 -5.20
CA GLU A 12 12.11 -8.78 -5.63
C GLU A 12 11.10 -8.89 -4.47
N CYS A 13 11.15 -9.94 -3.66
CA CYS A 13 10.28 -10.06 -2.48
C CYS A 13 10.49 -8.88 -1.53
N MET A 14 11.74 -8.54 -1.22
CA MET A 14 12.07 -7.43 -0.32
C MET A 14 11.61 -6.08 -0.86
N HIS A 15 11.77 -5.83 -2.16
CA HIS A 15 11.24 -4.61 -2.79
C HIS A 15 9.72 -4.54 -2.74
N ASN A 16 9.02 -5.67 -2.96
CA ASN A 16 7.57 -5.71 -2.92
C ASN A 16 7.02 -5.49 -1.50
N ILE A 17 7.63 -6.09 -0.48
CA ILE A 17 7.24 -5.90 0.93
C ILE A 17 7.30 -4.40 1.30
N ARG A 18 8.37 -3.69 0.92
CA ARG A 18 8.54 -2.26 1.23
C ARG A 18 7.47 -1.36 0.60
N ARG A 19 6.99 -1.70 -0.60
CA ARG A 19 5.98 -0.91 -1.34
C ARG A 19 4.56 -1.45 -1.21
N LEU A 20 4.35 -2.52 -0.46
CA LEU A 20 3.07 -3.21 -0.37
C LEU A 20 1.98 -2.29 0.16
N GLN A 21 2.28 -1.46 1.15
CA GLN A 21 1.30 -0.51 1.70
C GLN A 21 0.88 0.53 0.65
N GLN A 22 1.84 1.15 -0.05
CA GLN A 22 1.55 2.08 -1.16
C GLN A 22 0.74 1.42 -2.28
N TYR A 23 1.01 0.15 -2.57
CA TYR A 23 0.22 -0.63 -3.53
C TYR A 23 -1.23 -0.81 -3.04
N LEU A 24 -1.42 -1.20 -1.78
CA LEU A 24 -2.75 -1.39 -1.16
C LEU A 24 -3.51 -0.06 -0.97
N ASP A 25 -2.81 1.05 -0.82
CA ASP A 25 -3.37 2.40 -0.70
C ASP A 25 -3.61 3.07 -2.07
N GLY A 26 -3.22 2.43 -3.16
CA GLY A 26 -3.37 2.98 -4.52
C GLY A 26 -2.44 4.16 -4.83
N THR A 27 -1.49 4.49 -3.96
CA THR A 27 -0.56 5.62 -4.11
C THR A 27 0.68 5.26 -4.93
N LEU A 28 0.88 3.98 -5.25
CA LEU A 28 2.00 3.54 -6.06
C LEU A 28 1.82 3.94 -7.54
N PRO A 29 2.84 4.52 -8.20
CA PRO A 29 2.77 4.88 -9.63
C PRO A 29 2.47 3.69 -10.54
N GLU A 30 1.78 3.92 -11.67
CA GLU A 30 1.29 2.88 -12.58
C GLU A 30 2.34 1.81 -12.97
N PRO A 31 3.57 2.18 -13.40
CA PRO A 31 4.56 1.17 -13.79
C PRO A 31 4.96 0.26 -12.62
N SER A 32 5.06 0.82 -11.42
CA SER A 32 5.40 0.10 -10.20
C SER A 32 4.22 -0.74 -9.70
N ARG A 33 2.99 -0.25 -9.87
CA ARG A 33 1.76 -0.96 -9.52
C ARG A 33 1.60 -2.24 -10.33
N ARG A 34 1.78 -2.15 -11.66
CA ARG A 34 1.74 -3.33 -12.54
C ARG A 34 2.78 -4.38 -12.18
N LYS A 35 4.03 -3.96 -11.93
CA LYS A 35 5.11 -4.87 -11.51
C LYS A 35 4.80 -5.53 -10.17
N THR A 36 4.22 -4.79 -9.23
CA THR A 36 3.81 -5.31 -7.92
C THR A 36 2.72 -6.35 -8.08
N LYS A 37 1.66 -6.02 -8.82
CA LYS A 37 0.56 -6.94 -9.11
C LYS A 37 1.05 -8.26 -9.69
N ALA A 38 1.88 -8.19 -10.74
CA ALA A 38 2.45 -9.38 -11.37
C ALA A 38 3.27 -10.25 -10.39
N HIS A 39 4.05 -9.63 -9.51
CA HIS A 39 4.81 -10.37 -8.50
C HIS A 39 3.91 -11.05 -7.45
N LEU A 40 2.86 -10.37 -6.99
CA LEU A 40 1.91 -10.92 -6.02
C LEU A 40 1.15 -12.14 -6.56
N GLU A 41 0.88 -12.17 -7.86
CA GLU A 41 0.21 -13.30 -8.53
C GLU A 41 1.09 -14.55 -8.60
N VAL A 42 2.42 -14.40 -8.70
CA VAL A 42 3.36 -15.53 -8.87
C VAL A 42 4.08 -15.94 -7.58
N CYS A 43 4.25 -15.02 -6.63
CA CYS A 43 4.97 -15.27 -5.39
C CYS A 43 3.99 -15.55 -4.24
N ARG A 44 3.81 -16.83 -3.89
CA ARG A 44 2.91 -17.26 -2.80
C ARG A 44 3.13 -16.50 -1.49
N ARG A 45 4.38 -16.27 -1.08
CA ARG A 45 4.72 -15.56 0.17
C ARG A 45 4.19 -14.13 0.14
N CYS A 46 4.53 -13.37 -0.90
CA CYS A 46 4.13 -11.98 -1.02
C CYS A 46 2.63 -11.84 -1.27
N GLY A 47 2.02 -12.76 -2.03
CA GLY A 47 0.58 -12.82 -2.24
C GLY A 47 -0.18 -13.01 -0.92
N LEU A 48 0.25 -13.96 -0.07
CA LEU A 48 -0.36 -14.18 1.24
C LEU A 48 -0.23 -12.95 2.15
N GLU A 49 0.95 -12.32 2.16
CA GLU A 49 1.18 -11.10 2.93
C GLU A 49 0.26 -9.96 2.46
N ALA A 50 0.08 -9.79 1.15
CA ALA A 50 -0.85 -8.82 0.59
C ALA A 50 -2.31 -9.09 1.01
N THR A 51 -2.73 -10.37 1.03
CA THR A 51 -4.06 -10.75 1.53
C THR A 51 -4.22 -10.38 3.00
N VAL A 52 -3.26 -10.75 3.86
CA VAL A 52 -3.32 -10.44 5.30
C VAL A 52 -3.44 -8.94 5.55
N TYR A 53 -2.61 -8.11 4.90
CA TYR A 53 -2.69 -6.67 5.06
C TYR A 53 -3.98 -6.08 4.48
N SER A 54 -4.51 -6.62 3.38
CA SER A 54 -5.80 -6.22 2.84
C SER A 54 -6.93 -6.50 3.84
N ASP A 55 -6.92 -7.66 4.48
CA ASP A 55 -7.93 -8.05 5.47
C ASP A 55 -7.85 -7.17 6.73
N ILE A 56 -6.64 -6.88 7.21
CA ILE A 56 -6.41 -5.93 8.30
C ILE A 56 -6.98 -4.54 7.93
N LYS A 57 -6.67 -4.02 6.73
CA LYS A 57 -7.22 -2.73 6.29
C LYS A 57 -8.74 -2.74 6.20
N LYS A 58 -9.33 -3.84 5.74
CA LYS A 58 -10.79 -4.00 5.69
C LYS A 58 -11.40 -3.97 7.09
N ALA A 59 -10.83 -4.74 8.02
CA ALA A 59 -11.28 -4.76 9.41
C ALA A 59 -11.16 -3.38 10.07
N LEU A 60 -10.03 -2.68 9.87
CA LEU A 60 -9.83 -1.33 10.40
C LEU A 60 -10.86 -0.34 9.84
N ARG A 61 -11.20 -0.43 8.54
CA ARG A 61 -12.25 0.42 7.94
C ARG A 61 -13.63 0.12 8.49
N GLN A 62 -13.93 -1.15 8.79
CA GLN A 62 -15.21 -1.57 9.36
C GLN A 62 -15.37 -1.15 10.82
N SER A 63 -14.27 -1.12 11.58
CA SER A 63 -14.25 -0.67 12.97
C SER A 63 -14.02 0.84 13.12
N ALA A 64 -13.81 1.57 12.03
CA ALA A 64 -13.57 3.00 12.09
C ALA A 64 -14.86 3.71 12.52
N PRO A 65 -14.79 4.68 13.46
CA PRO A 65 -15.94 5.51 13.78
C PRO A 65 -16.38 6.26 12.53
N GLU A 66 -17.69 6.50 12.42
CA GLU A 66 -18.22 7.39 11.39
C GLU A 66 -17.66 8.80 11.65
N ILE A 67 -16.88 9.30 10.69
CA ILE A 67 -16.31 10.64 10.77
C ILE A 67 -17.28 11.58 10.08
N ASP A 68 -17.70 12.64 10.77
CA ASP A 68 -18.48 13.71 10.15
C ASP A 68 -17.70 14.29 8.96
N SER A 69 -18.26 14.06 7.77
CA SER A 69 -17.68 14.48 6.50
C SER A 69 -17.50 16.00 6.39
N VAL A 70 -18.37 16.79 7.03
CA VAL A 70 -18.30 18.25 7.04
C VAL A 70 -17.11 18.69 7.87
N LEU A 71 -17.00 18.20 9.11
CA LEU A 71 -15.87 18.50 9.99
C LEU A 71 -14.53 18.06 9.38
N LEU A 72 -14.50 16.88 8.75
CA LEU A 72 -13.30 16.40 8.08
C LEU A 72 -12.86 17.31 6.93
N ASN A 73 -13.81 17.84 6.15
CA ASN A 73 -13.50 18.76 5.06
C ASN A 73 -13.01 20.12 5.59
N GLU A 74 -13.62 20.64 6.65
CA GLU A 74 -13.15 21.86 7.31
C GLU A 74 -11.72 21.71 7.82
N LEU A 75 -11.39 20.59 8.48
CA LEU A 75 -10.04 20.30 8.95
C LEU A 75 -9.03 20.22 7.80
N LYS A 76 -9.40 19.62 6.67
CA LYS A 76 -8.54 19.55 5.47
C LYS A 76 -8.25 20.94 4.90
N LEU A 77 -9.30 21.74 4.69
CA LEU A 77 -9.19 23.12 4.20
C LEU A 77 -8.31 23.96 5.13
N ARG A 78 -8.51 23.82 6.45
CA ARG A 78 -7.69 24.52 7.44
C ARG A 78 -6.22 24.11 7.37
N GLY A 79 -5.95 22.82 7.20
CA GLY A 79 -4.59 22.30 7.04
C GLY A 79 -3.90 22.80 5.76
N GLU A 80 -4.64 22.98 4.67
CA GLU A 80 -4.12 23.59 3.44
C GLU A 80 -3.78 25.07 3.62
N GLN A 81 -4.63 25.83 4.30
CA GLN A 81 -4.37 27.23 4.63
C GLN A 81 -3.10 27.40 5.46
N LEU A 82 -2.92 26.57 6.49
CA LEU A 82 -1.72 26.61 7.34
C LEU A 82 -0.44 26.26 6.57
N ARG A 83 -0.50 25.35 5.59
CA ARG A 83 0.66 25.02 4.74
C ARG A 83 1.06 26.14 3.78
N ASN A 84 0.10 26.99 3.40
CA ASN A 84 0.29 28.06 2.43
C ASN A 84 0.46 29.44 3.11
N GLN A 85 0.55 29.48 4.44
CA GLN A 85 0.79 30.71 5.20
C GLN A 85 2.32 30.96 5.25
N PRO A 86 2.80 32.18 4.95
CA PRO A 86 4.22 32.52 4.98
C PRO A 86 4.80 32.55 6.40
#